data_AF-A0A960Z5I4-F1
#
_entry.id   AF-A0A960Z5I4-F1
#
_cell.length_a   1.000
_cell.length_b   1.000
_cell.length_c   1.000
_cell.angle_alpha   90.00
_cell.angle_beta   90.00
_cell.angle_gamma   90.00
#
_symmetry.space_group_name_H-M   'P 1'
#
loop_
_entity.id
_entity.type
_entity.pdbx_description
1 polymer ?
#
loop_
_entity_poly.entity_id
_entity_poly.type
_entity_poly.pdbx_seq_one_letter_code
_entity_poly.pdbx_strand_id
1 'polypeptide(L)'
;DVGQVYDRALRHAGSSSLGLGAAGDRGRQMALGELQERATAPLLEQIALFGDLARQGIHSTSQPDREVQRLRTLAGQGETLAGELDRLELAWFSLTTGTNWRDLPRLTDSRVQARRDSLERAERGALADVRLGMGLGDLRGELTEARRQMDGMAELVALYQEPRWSPAWEAGLEAAAAKVPPSAGPTTRAYRNSAFALLRLKKAERGAAGGNLAFTTLYDPAAWPSDEVERILPRLRREAGRFADRTAPPLLAGTVGLYAALDDPETTIGRISESSGAWEQLQKNAAVRFDPDLYLDYLDRLRFEAVLRRTRPHGDPERIPAHLCEPAQRAALLAFADSLETLGTAEQWTAMADASEDPFLRRWSVHLAEDLDARLALRRREFSDTWTDCRAAVTALEADVKAGYDWSERWRALHGMATGALDTYGADLAEDPTQRPRLDYLRALVAALEAPRPLAVQRVTVRLDQDRLDEAQEIRLEVRNPLAGVTLLSEPFRIGPAAPTGTGWVGTATLDWSPDLSPRQMLTALVRDAAGRTVLQVQVPSLAQEGGPGLLVRPVTGAGGSVGLKCDVESYWGSLALPDLGLVF
;
A
#
# COMPACT_ATOMS: atom_id res chain seq x y z
N ASP A 1 -25.74 2.83 55.45
CA ASP A 1 -27.19 2.98 55.28
C ASP A 1 -27.62 4.32 55.87
N VAL A 2 -27.60 5.32 55.00
CA VAL A 2 -28.01 6.70 55.30
C VAL A 2 -29.50 6.75 55.66
N GLY A 3 -30.33 5.90 55.05
CA GLY A 3 -31.77 5.84 55.32
C GLY A 3 -32.07 5.49 56.78
N GLN A 4 -31.37 4.49 57.34
CA GLN A 4 -31.53 4.10 58.74
C GLN A 4 -31.05 5.18 59.72
N VAL A 5 -29.94 5.86 59.42
CA VAL A 5 -29.42 6.96 60.25
C VAL A 5 -30.40 8.13 60.23
N TYR A 6 -30.91 8.48 59.06
CA TYR A 6 -31.90 9.54 58.91
C TYR A 6 -33.24 9.22 59.61
N ASP A 7 -33.75 7.99 59.53
CA ASP A 7 -34.95 7.57 60.26
C ASP A 7 -34.79 7.69 61.79
N ARG A 8 -33.59 7.38 62.30
CA ARG A 8 -33.25 7.56 63.71
C ARG A 8 -33.18 9.05 64.08
N ALA A 9 -32.50 9.86 63.26
CA ALA A 9 -32.37 11.29 63.46
C ALA A 9 -33.74 12.01 63.44
N LEU A 10 -34.64 11.61 62.53
CA LEU A 10 -36.02 12.09 62.48
C LEU A 10 -36.81 11.75 63.75
N ARG A 11 -36.62 10.57 64.33
CA ARG A 11 -37.28 10.18 65.59
C ARG A 11 -36.82 11.04 66.76
N HIS A 12 -35.54 11.40 66.83
CA HIS A 12 -35.00 12.33 67.83
C HIS A 12 -35.46 13.78 67.62
N ALA A 13 -35.57 14.23 66.37
CA ALA A 13 -36.12 15.55 66.05
C ALA A 13 -37.63 15.62 66.37
N GLY A 14 -38.38 14.56 66.05
CA GLY A 14 -39.83 14.47 66.24
C GLY A 14 -40.27 14.30 67.70
N SER A 15 -39.45 13.67 68.55
CA SER A 15 -39.70 13.64 70.00
C SER A 15 -39.50 15.02 70.66
N SER A 16 -38.81 15.93 69.98
CA SER A 16 -38.55 17.30 70.43
C SER A 16 -39.53 18.34 69.84
N SER A 17 -40.41 17.93 68.90
CA SER A 17 -41.14 18.84 68.00
C SER A 17 -42.58 19.18 68.41
N LEU A 18 -43.00 18.98 69.66
CA LEU A 18 -44.30 19.49 70.12
C LEU A 18 -44.35 21.02 70.33
N GLY A 19 -43.26 21.75 70.03
CA GLY A 19 -43.24 23.21 70.08
C GLY A 19 -42.68 23.83 68.79
N LEU A 20 -43.51 24.57 68.06
CA LEU A 20 -43.06 25.55 67.07
C LEU A 20 -42.30 26.67 67.81
N GLY A 21 -40.96 26.67 67.70
CA GLY A 21 -40.07 27.61 68.39
C GLY A 21 -38.63 27.06 68.55
N ALA A 22 -37.79 27.74 69.34
CA ALA A 22 -36.36 27.45 69.54
C ALA A 22 -36.02 26.00 70.00
N ALA A 23 -37.00 25.22 70.44
CA ALA A 23 -36.86 23.80 70.76
C ALA A 23 -36.84 22.90 69.50
N GLY A 24 -37.65 23.23 68.48
CA GLY A 24 -37.64 22.55 67.18
C GLY A 24 -36.34 22.77 66.40
N ASP A 25 -35.76 23.97 66.49
CA ASP A 25 -34.44 24.27 65.91
C ASP A 25 -33.32 23.46 66.57
N ARG A 26 -33.34 23.32 67.89
CA ARG A 26 -32.40 22.46 68.62
C ARG A 26 -32.52 20.99 68.22
N GLY A 27 -33.74 20.46 68.10
CA GLY A 27 -33.98 19.09 67.65
C GLY A 27 -33.45 18.83 66.24
N ARG A 28 -33.64 19.79 65.32
CA ARG A 28 -33.08 19.72 63.96
C ARG A 28 -31.56 19.80 63.94
N GLN A 29 -30.95 20.68 64.73
CA GLN A 29 -29.50 20.77 64.85
C GLN A 29 -28.88 19.47 65.39
N MET A 30 -29.52 18.84 66.39
CA MET A 30 -29.10 17.53 66.88
C MET A 30 -29.22 16.43 65.81
N ALA A 31 -30.32 16.42 65.05
CA ALA A 31 -30.50 15.47 63.95
C ALA A 31 -29.48 15.66 62.81
N LEU A 32 -29.13 16.91 62.47
CA LEU A 32 -28.07 17.22 61.52
C LEU A 32 -26.69 16.80 62.04
N GLY A 33 -26.41 16.98 63.34
CA GLY A 33 -25.21 16.48 63.98
C GLY A 33 -25.12 14.94 63.92
N GLU A 34 -26.22 14.24 64.20
CA GLU A 34 -26.28 12.79 64.10
C GLU A 34 -26.07 12.31 62.65
N LEU A 35 -26.66 13.00 61.66
CA LEU A 35 -26.47 12.70 60.24
C LEU A 35 -25.01 12.93 59.83
N GLN A 36 -24.39 14.02 60.28
CA GLN A 36 -22.99 14.34 60.00
C GLN A 36 -22.03 13.27 60.53
N GLU A 37 -22.18 12.89 61.81
CA GLU A 37 -21.28 11.94 62.47
C GLU A 37 -21.49 10.50 62.02
N ARG A 38 -22.75 10.08 61.82
CA ARG A 38 -23.08 8.65 61.60
C ARG A 38 -23.37 8.29 60.14
N ALA A 39 -23.58 9.27 59.26
CA ALA A 39 -23.80 9.04 57.83
C ALA A 39 -22.77 9.76 56.96
N THR A 40 -22.63 11.08 57.08
CA THR A 40 -21.76 11.88 56.20
C THR A 40 -20.29 11.45 56.31
N ALA A 41 -19.69 11.47 57.51
CA ALA A 41 -18.28 11.16 57.67
C ALA A 41 -17.92 9.71 57.23
N PRO A 42 -18.66 8.66 57.64
CA PRO A 42 -18.39 7.30 57.16
C PRO A 42 -18.55 7.14 55.64
N LEU A 43 -19.53 7.82 55.03
CA LEU A 43 -19.74 7.75 53.58
C LEU A 43 -18.59 8.42 52.82
N LEU A 44 -18.09 9.55 53.31
CA LEU A 44 -16.92 10.22 52.75
C LEU A 44 -15.67 9.35 52.80
N GLU A 45 -15.42 8.68 53.93
CA GLU A 45 -14.31 7.73 54.06
C GLU A 45 -14.42 6.55 53.07
N GLN A 46 -15.64 6.01 52.90
CA GLN A 46 -15.89 4.94 51.93
C GLN A 46 -15.68 5.39 50.49
N ILE A 47 -16.10 6.61 50.14
CA ILE A 47 -15.91 7.18 48.80
C ILE A 47 -14.41 7.47 48.55
N ALA A 48 -13.68 7.96 49.55
CA ALA A 48 -12.23 8.15 49.44
C ALA A 48 -11.51 6.80 49.21
N LEU A 49 -11.85 5.77 50.00
CA LEU A 49 -11.32 4.42 49.83
C LEU A 49 -11.66 3.85 48.44
N PHE A 50 -12.88 4.06 47.97
CA PHE A 50 -13.29 3.65 46.63
C PHE A 50 -12.45 4.33 45.54
N GLY A 51 -12.17 5.63 45.69
CA GLY A 51 -11.26 6.37 44.81
C GLY A 51 -9.84 5.81 44.82
N ASP A 52 -9.33 5.41 45.99
CA ASP A 52 -8.03 4.73 46.10
C ASP A 52 -8.01 3.38 45.38
N LEU A 53 -9.06 2.57 45.52
CA LEU A 53 -9.21 1.30 44.81
C LEU A 53 -9.30 1.50 43.29
N ALA A 54 -9.95 2.57 42.82
CA ALA A 54 -9.96 2.94 41.40
C ALA A 54 -8.54 3.28 40.90
N ARG A 55 -7.77 4.04 41.69
CA ARG A 55 -6.40 4.44 41.37
C ARG A 55 -5.42 3.27 41.32
N GLN A 56 -5.61 2.25 42.16
CA GLN A 56 -4.81 1.01 42.12
C GLN A 56 -4.94 0.33 40.76
N GLY A 57 -6.12 0.39 40.14
CA GLY A 57 -6.35 -0.05 38.77
C GLY A 57 -6.23 -1.56 38.59
N ILE A 58 -5.72 -2.01 37.43
CA ILE A 58 -5.61 -3.41 37.06
C ILE A 58 -4.42 -4.07 37.76
N HIS A 59 -4.67 -5.20 38.42
CA HIS A 59 -3.65 -6.00 39.09
C HIS A 59 -3.01 -7.02 38.14
N SER A 60 -1.68 -6.99 37.98
CA SER A 60 -0.94 -7.84 37.04
C SER A 60 -0.88 -9.32 37.43
N THR A 61 -1.04 -9.64 38.72
CA THR A 61 -0.94 -11.02 39.25
C THR A 61 -2.28 -11.75 39.33
N SER A 62 -3.38 -11.06 39.04
CA SER A 62 -4.73 -11.64 39.04
C SER A 62 -4.98 -12.46 37.77
N GLN A 63 -5.69 -13.59 37.88
CA GLN A 63 -6.27 -14.23 36.69
C GLN A 63 -7.28 -13.27 36.03
N PRO A 64 -7.31 -13.15 34.68
CA PRO A 64 -8.16 -12.18 33.99
C PRO A 64 -9.64 -12.22 34.41
N ASP A 65 -10.24 -13.40 34.50
CA ASP A 65 -11.66 -13.55 34.88
C ASP A 65 -11.94 -13.06 36.31
N ARG A 66 -11.02 -13.34 37.24
CA ARG A 66 -11.12 -12.87 38.63
C ARG A 66 -10.96 -11.35 38.70
N GLU A 67 -10.11 -10.80 37.86
CA GLU A 67 -9.87 -9.36 37.79
C GLU A 67 -11.07 -8.61 37.20
N VAL A 68 -11.68 -9.14 36.13
CA VAL A 68 -12.94 -8.62 35.58
C VAL A 68 -14.03 -8.64 36.65
N GLN A 69 -14.18 -9.76 37.37
CA GLN A 69 -15.17 -9.87 38.43
C GLN A 69 -14.90 -8.88 39.57
N ARG A 70 -13.65 -8.72 40.00
CA ARG A 70 -13.24 -7.73 41.01
C ARG A 70 -13.64 -6.33 40.60
N LEU A 71 -13.26 -5.90 39.38
CA LEU A 71 -13.53 -4.56 38.88
C LEU A 71 -15.04 -4.30 38.72
N ARG A 72 -15.83 -5.28 38.26
CA ARG A 72 -17.29 -5.19 38.20
C ARG A 72 -17.93 -5.09 39.59
N THR A 73 -17.45 -5.87 40.55
CA THR A 73 -17.91 -5.78 41.94
C THR A 73 -17.62 -4.40 42.53
N LEU A 74 -16.42 -3.85 42.28
CA LEU A 74 -16.10 -2.50 42.72
C LEU A 74 -17.00 -1.46 42.02
N ALA A 75 -17.22 -1.55 40.71
CA ALA A 75 -18.12 -0.63 40.01
C ALA A 75 -19.56 -0.66 40.59
N GLY A 76 -20.08 -1.84 40.94
CA GLY A 76 -21.36 -1.98 41.64
C GLY A 76 -21.36 -1.40 43.07
N GLN A 77 -20.23 -1.46 43.79
CA GLN A 77 -20.07 -0.73 45.06
C GLN A 77 -20.12 0.78 44.83
N GLY A 78 -19.51 1.29 43.77
CA GLY A 78 -19.58 2.71 43.38
C GLY A 78 -21.01 3.18 43.10
N GLU A 79 -21.83 2.34 42.46
CA GLU A 79 -23.27 2.62 42.26
C GLU A 79 -24.04 2.67 43.58
N THR A 80 -23.74 1.74 44.50
CA THR A 80 -24.32 1.76 45.85
C THR A 80 -23.95 3.04 46.60
N LEU A 81 -22.68 3.45 46.56
CA LEU A 81 -22.21 4.69 47.18
C LEU A 81 -22.88 5.93 46.57
N ALA A 82 -23.16 5.93 45.26
CA ALA A 82 -23.86 7.03 44.60
C ALA A 82 -25.32 7.14 45.07
N GLY A 83 -26.01 6.01 45.22
CA GLY A 83 -27.36 5.96 45.79
C GLY A 83 -27.41 6.43 47.24
N GLU A 84 -26.41 6.05 48.06
CA GLU A 84 -26.29 6.54 49.44
C GLU A 84 -25.99 8.04 49.51
N LEU A 85 -25.18 8.57 48.59
CA LEU A 85 -24.93 10.00 48.45
C LEU A 85 -26.20 10.77 48.07
N ASP A 86 -27.01 10.23 47.15
CA ASP A 86 -28.32 10.79 46.80
C ASP A 86 -29.27 10.81 48.00
N ARG A 87 -29.32 9.72 48.77
CA ARG A 87 -30.10 9.68 50.02
C ARG A 87 -29.61 10.71 51.03
N LEU A 88 -28.30 10.92 51.13
CA LEU A 88 -27.71 11.88 52.06
C LEU A 88 -28.08 13.32 51.69
N GLU A 89 -27.97 13.68 50.40
CA GLU A 89 -28.42 14.99 49.90
C GLU A 89 -29.89 15.25 50.26
N LEU A 90 -30.77 14.27 50.01
CA LEU A 90 -32.19 14.39 50.33
C LEU A 90 -32.49 14.43 51.84
N ALA A 91 -31.77 13.64 52.63
CA ALA A 91 -31.92 13.60 54.09
C ALA A 91 -31.53 14.95 54.71
N TRP A 92 -30.41 15.51 54.27
CA TRP A 92 -29.92 16.80 54.73
C TRP A 92 -30.84 17.94 54.31
N PHE A 93 -31.30 17.94 53.04
CA PHE A 93 -32.29 18.90 52.55
C PHE A 93 -33.59 18.83 53.38
N SER A 94 -34.08 17.63 53.66
CA SER A 94 -35.32 17.40 54.42
C SER A 94 -35.24 17.97 55.85
N LEU A 95 -34.09 17.81 56.53
CA LEU A 95 -33.87 18.33 57.89
C LEU A 95 -33.67 19.85 57.89
N THR A 96 -32.91 20.40 56.94
CA THR A 96 -32.62 21.84 56.86
C THR A 96 -33.85 22.66 56.50
N THR A 97 -34.70 22.16 55.60
CA THR A 97 -35.96 22.82 55.21
C THR A 97 -37.14 22.51 56.13
N GLY A 98 -37.00 21.51 57.02
CA GLY A 98 -38.09 21.05 57.89
C GLY A 98 -39.19 20.27 57.16
N THR A 99 -38.95 19.82 55.93
CA THR A 99 -39.93 19.06 55.14
C THR A 99 -40.19 17.67 55.72
N ASN A 100 -39.21 17.08 56.42
CA ASN A 100 -39.34 15.82 57.18
C ASN A 100 -39.90 14.63 56.37
N TRP A 101 -39.30 14.31 55.22
CA TRP A 101 -39.67 13.16 54.39
C TRP A 101 -39.52 11.82 55.12
N ARG A 102 -40.60 11.31 55.73
CA ARG A 102 -40.61 10.05 56.49
C ARG A 102 -40.49 8.80 55.63
N ASP A 103 -40.76 8.92 54.33
CA ASP A 103 -40.71 7.82 53.37
C ASP A 103 -39.31 7.58 52.80
N LEU A 104 -38.39 8.55 52.93
CA LEU A 104 -37.02 8.49 52.37
C LEU A 104 -36.26 7.18 52.69
N PRO A 105 -36.29 6.63 53.93
CA PRO A 105 -35.61 5.37 54.25
C PRO A 105 -36.13 4.15 53.50
N ARG A 106 -37.37 4.22 52.98
CA ARG A 106 -38.07 3.11 52.31
C ARG A 106 -38.04 3.24 50.78
N LEU A 107 -37.42 4.29 50.25
CA LEU A 107 -37.33 4.50 48.82
C LEU A 107 -36.23 3.63 48.20
N THR A 108 -36.57 3.00 47.06
CA THR A 108 -35.60 2.36 46.17
C THR A 108 -34.64 3.40 45.59
N ASP A 109 -33.44 3.01 45.18
CA ASP A 109 -32.44 3.93 44.61
C ASP A 109 -33.01 4.75 43.44
N SER A 110 -33.78 4.12 42.56
CA SER A 110 -34.46 4.79 41.44
C SER A 110 -35.44 5.89 41.89
N ARG A 111 -36.14 5.69 43.02
CA ARG A 111 -37.07 6.70 43.57
C ARG A 111 -36.34 7.81 44.31
N VAL A 112 -35.23 7.48 44.97
CA VAL A 112 -34.32 8.47 45.57
C VAL A 112 -33.76 9.36 44.47
N GLN A 113 -33.21 8.79 43.41
CA GLN A 113 -32.67 9.52 42.27
C GLN A 113 -33.74 10.40 41.61
N ALA A 114 -34.92 9.86 41.31
CA ALA A 114 -36.02 10.63 40.71
C ALA A 114 -36.45 11.83 41.59
N ARG A 115 -36.48 11.65 42.92
CA ARG A 115 -36.78 12.74 43.86
C ARG A 115 -35.68 13.79 43.87
N ARG A 116 -34.41 13.36 43.87
CA ARG A 116 -33.24 14.24 43.82
C ARG A 116 -33.18 15.02 42.51
N ASP A 117 -33.47 14.41 41.37
CA ASP A 117 -33.54 15.09 40.08
C ASP A 117 -34.75 16.05 39.99
N SER A 118 -35.85 15.74 40.67
CA SER A 118 -36.98 16.69 40.81
C SER A 118 -36.58 17.88 41.67
N LEU A 119 -35.84 17.64 42.75
CA LEU A 119 -35.36 18.69 43.66
C LEU A 119 -34.32 19.58 42.99
N GLU A 120 -33.35 19.01 42.27
CA GLU A 120 -32.33 19.76 41.51
C GLU A 120 -32.99 20.70 40.48
N ARG A 121 -34.13 20.31 39.90
CA ARG A 121 -34.90 21.16 38.97
C ARG A 121 -35.70 22.26 39.67
N ALA A 122 -36.25 22.00 40.85
CA ALA A 122 -37.12 22.93 41.56
C ALA A 122 -36.35 23.91 42.46
N GLU A 123 -35.31 23.44 43.14
CA GLU A 123 -34.65 24.09 44.29
C GLU A 123 -33.12 24.00 44.17
N ARG A 124 -32.59 24.28 42.96
CA ARG A 124 -31.16 24.11 42.64
C ARG A 124 -30.22 24.80 43.61
N GLY A 125 -30.54 26.04 44.01
CA GLY A 125 -29.73 26.82 44.94
C GLY A 125 -29.67 26.19 46.33
N ALA A 126 -30.81 25.79 46.87
CA ALA A 126 -30.87 25.15 48.18
C ALA A 126 -30.13 23.80 48.19
N LEU A 127 -30.20 23.03 47.10
CA LEU A 127 -29.44 21.77 46.99
C LEU A 127 -27.93 22.01 46.86
N ALA A 128 -27.50 23.11 46.23
CA ALA A 128 -26.10 23.52 46.20
C ALA A 128 -25.60 23.92 47.60
N ASP A 129 -26.40 24.65 48.38
CA ASP A 129 -26.08 25.02 49.76
C ASP A 129 -25.94 23.78 50.66
N VAL A 130 -26.81 22.79 50.47
CA VAL A 130 -26.74 21.48 51.15
C VAL A 130 -25.42 20.78 50.83
N ARG A 131 -25.00 20.73 49.56
CA ARG A 131 -23.72 20.12 49.17
C ARG A 131 -22.53 20.85 49.77
N LEU A 132 -22.57 22.19 49.79
CA LEU A 132 -21.50 23.01 50.35
C LEU A 132 -21.40 22.84 51.87
N GLY A 133 -22.54 22.80 52.57
CA GLY A 133 -22.62 22.55 54.01
C GLY A 133 -22.12 21.16 54.44
N MET A 134 -22.20 20.16 53.56
CA MET A 134 -21.68 18.81 53.81
C MET A 134 -20.25 18.59 53.28
N GLY A 135 -19.67 19.54 52.54
CA GLY A 135 -18.37 19.38 51.87
C GLY A 135 -18.39 18.41 50.69
N LEU A 136 -19.52 18.23 50.00
CA LEU A 136 -19.72 17.25 48.92
C LEU A 136 -19.42 17.76 47.51
N GLY A 137 -18.83 18.95 47.37
CA GLY A 137 -18.73 19.73 46.12
C GLY A 137 -18.55 18.90 44.84
N ASP A 138 -17.36 18.33 44.64
CA ASP A 138 -17.02 17.57 43.42
C ASP A 138 -17.15 16.05 43.59
N LEU A 139 -17.54 15.59 44.79
CA LEU A 139 -17.46 14.19 45.18
C LEU A 139 -18.30 13.26 44.29
N ARG A 140 -19.45 13.75 43.81
CA ARG A 140 -20.29 13.01 42.87
C ARG A 140 -19.63 12.82 41.50
N GLY A 141 -18.95 13.86 41.01
CA GLY A 141 -18.19 13.81 39.77
C GLY A 141 -17.04 12.82 39.89
N GLU A 142 -16.29 12.89 40.99
CA GLU A 142 -15.21 11.95 41.30
C GLU A 142 -15.69 10.50 41.39
N LEU A 143 -16.81 10.25 42.08
CA LEU A 143 -17.39 8.91 42.19
C LEU A 143 -17.86 8.36 40.85
N THR A 144 -18.53 9.19 40.05
CA THR A 144 -19.00 8.83 38.70
C THR A 144 -17.82 8.49 37.80
N GLU A 145 -16.77 9.30 37.86
CA GLU A 145 -15.54 9.10 37.09
C GLU A 145 -14.83 7.82 37.53
N ALA A 146 -14.63 7.61 38.83
CA ALA A 146 -14.01 6.40 39.37
C ALA A 146 -14.77 5.13 38.95
N ARG A 147 -16.12 5.15 39.01
CA ARG A 147 -16.95 4.04 38.52
C ARG A 147 -16.75 3.82 37.02
N ARG A 148 -16.83 4.87 36.21
CA ARG A 148 -16.61 4.81 34.76
C ARG A 148 -15.25 4.19 34.42
N GLN A 149 -14.22 4.54 35.18
CA GLN A 149 -12.88 4.00 35.02
C GLN A 149 -12.83 2.50 35.36
N MET A 150 -13.46 2.07 36.45
CA MET A 150 -13.53 0.65 36.81
C MET A 150 -14.29 -0.19 35.78
N ASP A 151 -15.43 0.29 35.29
CA ASP A 151 -16.17 -0.34 34.20
C ASP A 151 -15.30 -0.45 32.94
N GLY A 152 -14.63 0.65 32.58
CA GLY A 152 -13.70 0.68 31.45
C GLY A 152 -12.54 -0.30 31.61
N MET A 153 -11.95 -0.40 32.80
CA MET A 153 -10.89 -1.37 33.09
C MET A 153 -11.41 -2.81 33.01
N ALA A 154 -12.61 -3.10 33.52
CA ALA A 154 -13.20 -4.43 33.47
C ALA A 154 -13.50 -4.87 32.02
N GLU A 155 -14.12 -3.98 31.25
CA GLU A 155 -14.37 -4.18 29.82
C GLU A 155 -13.07 -4.39 29.06
N LEU A 156 -12.04 -3.57 29.35
CA LEU A 156 -10.75 -3.67 28.70
C LEU A 156 -10.08 -5.03 28.95
N VAL A 157 -10.03 -5.50 30.20
CA VAL A 157 -9.47 -6.83 30.52
C VAL A 157 -10.25 -7.94 29.82
N ALA A 158 -11.59 -7.87 29.81
CA ALA A 158 -12.44 -8.85 29.15
C ALA A 158 -12.21 -8.90 27.63
N LEU A 159 -12.09 -7.75 26.96
CA LEU A 159 -11.88 -7.66 25.52
C LEU A 159 -10.53 -8.25 25.08
N TYR A 160 -9.51 -8.27 25.94
CA TYR A 160 -8.26 -8.98 25.66
C TYR A 160 -8.37 -10.51 25.77
N GLN A 161 -9.45 -11.04 26.34
CA GLN A 161 -9.75 -12.47 26.43
C GLN A 161 -10.70 -12.95 25.34
N GLU A 162 -11.30 -12.04 24.57
CA GLU A 162 -12.22 -12.41 23.49
C GLU A 162 -11.52 -13.34 22.48
N PRO A 163 -12.15 -14.46 22.09
CA PRO A 163 -11.51 -15.47 21.28
C PRO A 163 -11.46 -15.11 19.80
N ARG A 164 -12.23 -14.10 19.36
CA ARG A 164 -12.36 -13.70 17.96
C ARG A 164 -12.50 -12.20 17.81
N TRP A 165 -11.93 -11.70 16.72
CA TRP A 165 -12.15 -10.36 16.25
C TRP A 165 -13.60 -10.15 15.79
N SER A 166 -14.11 -8.95 16.00
CA SER A 166 -15.34 -8.46 15.38
C SER A 166 -15.33 -6.93 15.33
N PRO A 167 -16.14 -6.28 14.48
CA PRO A 167 -16.31 -4.83 14.51
C PRO A 167 -16.80 -4.31 15.88
N ALA A 168 -17.60 -5.11 16.59
CA ALA A 168 -18.05 -4.79 17.94
C ALA A 168 -16.90 -4.84 18.96
N TRP A 169 -15.97 -5.79 18.81
CA TRP A 169 -14.75 -5.83 19.62
C TRP A 169 -13.89 -4.58 19.40
N GLU A 170 -13.72 -4.11 18.16
CA GLU A 170 -12.93 -2.90 17.89
C GLU A 170 -13.54 -1.67 18.56
N ALA A 171 -14.84 -1.44 18.35
CA ALA A 171 -15.56 -0.33 18.97
C ALA A 171 -15.54 -0.43 20.51
N GLY A 172 -15.71 -1.64 21.04
CA GLY A 172 -15.64 -1.92 22.47
C GLY A 172 -14.26 -1.63 23.06
N LEU A 173 -13.19 -2.02 22.37
CA LEU A 173 -11.81 -1.83 22.84
C LEU A 173 -11.43 -0.36 22.89
N GLU A 174 -11.82 0.40 21.86
CA GLU A 174 -11.63 1.85 21.81
C GLU A 174 -12.40 2.55 22.95
N ALA A 175 -13.68 2.23 23.12
CA ALA A 175 -14.53 2.81 24.16
C ALA A 175 -14.01 2.48 25.57
N ALA A 176 -13.63 1.23 25.82
CA ALA A 176 -13.09 0.78 27.10
C ALA A 176 -11.75 1.47 27.42
N ALA A 177 -10.83 1.55 26.45
CA ALA A 177 -9.54 2.23 26.62
C ALA A 177 -9.70 3.74 26.84
N ALA A 178 -10.70 4.39 26.23
CA ALA A 178 -10.98 5.81 26.41
C ALA A 178 -11.50 6.16 27.82
N LYS A 179 -12.18 5.22 28.49
CA LYS A 179 -12.64 5.38 29.88
C LYS A 179 -11.49 5.34 30.89
N VAL A 180 -10.31 4.83 30.51
CA VAL A 180 -9.13 4.73 31.38
C VAL A 180 -8.27 5.99 31.25
N PRO A 181 -7.93 6.67 32.37
CA PRO A 181 -7.17 7.90 32.31
C PRO A 181 -5.68 7.65 31.98
N PRO A 182 -5.00 8.58 31.31
CA PRO A 182 -3.57 8.45 31.02
C PRO A 182 -2.70 8.50 32.29
N SER A 183 -3.23 9.05 33.39
CA SER A 183 -2.58 9.11 34.70
C SER A 183 -2.69 7.80 35.50
N ALA A 184 -3.42 6.79 35.03
CA ALA A 184 -3.56 5.50 35.73
C ALA A 184 -2.21 4.84 36.03
N GLY A 185 -2.22 3.90 36.99
CA GLY A 185 -1.05 3.11 37.36
C GLY A 185 -0.39 2.38 36.17
N PRO A 186 0.89 1.96 36.29
CA PRO A 186 1.69 1.46 35.17
C PRO A 186 1.02 0.32 34.38
N THR A 187 0.50 -0.70 35.06
CA THR A 187 -0.17 -1.85 34.45
C THR A 187 -1.43 -1.43 33.70
N THR A 188 -2.31 -0.66 34.35
CA THR A 188 -3.54 -0.13 33.73
C THR A 188 -3.23 0.71 32.49
N ARG A 189 -2.18 1.52 32.55
CA ARG A 189 -1.71 2.33 31.42
C ARG A 189 -1.17 1.47 30.28
N ALA A 190 -0.47 0.39 30.59
CA ALA A 190 0.00 -0.58 29.59
C ALA A 190 -1.17 -1.23 28.86
N TYR A 191 -2.22 -1.66 29.56
CA TYR A 191 -3.47 -2.15 28.96
C TYR A 191 -4.09 -1.13 28.00
N ARG A 192 -4.27 0.11 28.48
CA ARG A 192 -4.85 1.22 27.70
C ARG A 192 -4.03 1.52 26.44
N ASN A 193 -2.73 1.72 26.60
CA ASN A 193 -1.88 2.12 25.48
C ASN A 193 -1.70 1.00 24.45
N SER A 194 -1.59 -0.25 24.94
CA SER A 194 -1.56 -1.43 24.07
C SER A 194 -2.86 -1.58 23.29
N ALA A 195 -4.01 -1.22 23.90
CA ALA A 195 -5.30 -1.31 23.22
C ALA A 195 -5.39 -0.35 22.04
N PHE A 196 -4.97 0.91 22.23
CA PHE A 196 -4.89 1.86 21.12
C PHE A 196 -3.88 1.45 20.04
N ALA A 197 -2.75 0.86 20.42
CA ALA A 197 -1.76 0.37 19.46
C ALA A 197 -2.27 -0.85 18.68
N LEU A 198 -2.90 -1.80 19.38
CA LEU A 198 -3.47 -3.01 18.79
C LEU A 198 -4.65 -2.67 17.86
N LEU A 199 -5.50 -1.72 18.24
CA LEU A 199 -6.59 -1.24 17.40
C LEU A 199 -6.09 -0.60 16.11
N ARG A 200 -5.03 0.24 16.19
CA ARG A 200 -4.39 0.78 14.98
C ARG A 200 -3.81 -0.31 14.10
N LEU A 201 -3.16 -1.30 14.71
CA LEU A 201 -2.63 -2.46 13.99
C LEU A 201 -3.77 -3.22 13.28
N LYS A 202 -4.86 -3.56 13.98
CA LYS A 202 -6.00 -4.29 13.40
C LYS A 202 -6.69 -3.55 12.26
N LYS A 203 -6.72 -2.21 12.32
CA LYS A 203 -7.19 -1.35 11.22
C LYS A 203 -6.21 -1.37 10.04
N ALA A 204 -4.91 -1.27 10.28
CA ALA A 204 -3.88 -1.31 9.25
C ALA A 204 -3.81 -2.66 8.53
N GLU A 205 -3.92 -3.76 9.27
CA GLU A 205 -3.99 -5.13 8.74
C GLU A 205 -5.15 -5.33 7.76
N ARG A 206 -6.28 -4.65 8.01
CA ARG A 206 -7.49 -4.70 7.17
C ARG A 206 -7.50 -3.69 6.02
N GLY A 207 -6.44 -2.89 5.89
CA GLY A 207 -6.27 -2.03 4.72
C GLY A 207 -6.18 -2.87 3.43
N ALA A 208 -6.64 -2.31 2.31
CA ALA A 208 -6.79 -3.02 1.03
C ALA A 208 -5.51 -3.72 0.51
N ALA A 209 -4.33 -3.30 0.95
CA ALA A 209 -3.06 -3.91 0.55
C ALA A 209 -2.73 -5.22 1.30
N GLY A 210 -3.33 -5.48 2.46
CA GLY A 210 -2.88 -6.54 3.36
C GLY A 210 -3.36 -7.95 3.03
N GLY A 211 -4.53 -8.11 2.42
CA GLY A 211 -5.11 -9.44 2.15
C GLY A 211 -4.45 -10.19 0.98
N ASN A 212 -3.83 -9.47 0.04
CA ASN A 212 -3.40 -10.06 -1.23
C ASN A 212 -1.91 -10.44 -1.27
N LEU A 213 -1.08 -10.03 -0.30
CA LEU A 213 0.38 -10.26 -0.41
C LEU A 213 0.74 -11.73 -0.23
N ALA A 214 -0.14 -12.55 0.36
CA ALA A 214 0.01 -13.99 0.36
C ALA A 214 -0.04 -14.62 -1.04
N PHE A 215 -0.62 -13.92 -2.02
CA PHE A 215 -0.91 -14.44 -3.36
C PHE A 215 0.01 -13.87 -4.46
N THR A 216 1.11 -13.19 -4.11
CA THR A 216 2.07 -12.70 -5.10
C THR A 216 2.87 -13.86 -5.71
N THR A 217 3.22 -13.73 -7.00
CA THR A 217 4.02 -14.74 -7.73
C THR A 217 5.39 -14.98 -7.09
N LEU A 218 6.07 -13.89 -6.71
CA LEU A 218 7.31 -13.93 -5.93
C LEU A 218 6.98 -13.77 -4.45
N TYR A 219 7.52 -14.66 -3.62
CA TYR A 219 7.52 -14.47 -2.18
C TYR A 219 8.58 -13.43 -1.84
N ASP A 220 8.16 -12.19 -1.64
CA ASP A 220 8.98 -11.16 -1.07
C ASP A 220 8.64 -11.01 0.42
N PRO A 221 9.50 -11.48 1.32
CA PRO A 221 9.27 -11.33 2.74
C PRO A 221 9.23 -9.87 3.22
N ALA A 222 9.78 -8.92 2.46
CA ALA A 222 9.65 -7.49 2.75
C ALA A 222 8.30 -6.90 2.33
N ALA A 223 7.51 -7.61 1.50
CA ALA A 223 6.21 -7.14 1.05
C ALA A 223 5.13 -7.27 2.14
N TRP A 224 5.36 -8.12 3.16
CA TRP A 224 4.53 -8.18 4.36
C TRP A 224 5.38 -8.08 5.63
N PRO A 225 5.07 -7.16 6.55
CA PRO A 225 3.80 -6.43 6.61
C PRO A 225 3.82 -5.07 5.88
N SER A 226 2.65 -4.47 5.66
CA SER A 226 2.55 -3.16 5.02
C SER A 226 3.31 -2.06 5.79
N ASP A 227 3.77 -1.00 5.11
CA ASP A 227 4.45 0.16 5.72
C ASP A 227 3.71 0.75 6.93
N GLU A 228 2.37 0.67 6.95
CA GLU A 228 1.56 1.12 8.08
C GLU A 228 1.71 0.20 9.30
N VAL A 229 1.65 -1.12 9.08
CA VAL A 229 1.90 -2.11 10.13
C VAL A 229 3.31 -1.97 10.68
N GLU A 230 4.33 -1.88 9.82
CA GLU A 230 5.73 -1.71 10.23
C GLU A 230 5.94 -0.49 11.14
N ARG A 231 5.27 0.64 10.85
CA ARG A 231 5.33 1.85 11.68
C ARG A 231 4.66 1.67 13.04
N ILE A 232 3.66 0.80 13.16
CA ILE A 232 2.90 0.58 14.41
C ILE A 232 3.62 -0.42 15.34
N LEU A 233 4.27 -1.45 14.79
CA LEU A 233 4.86 -2.55 15.54
C LEU A 233 5.86 -2.11 16.64
N PRO A 234 6.80 -1.17 16.42
CA PRO A 234 7.72 -0.73 17.46
C PRO A 234 7.01 -0.14 18.69
N ARG A 235 5.86 0.52 18.48
CA ARG A 235 5.05 1.04 19.59
C ARG A 235 4.34 -0.10 20.32
N LEU A 236 3.72 -1.03 19.59
CA LEU A 236 3.04 -2.18 20.20
C LEU A 236 4.00 -3.04 21.03
N ARG A 237 5.19 -3.35 20.48
CA ARG A 237 6.26 -4.10 21.18
C ARG A 237 6.69 -3.42 22.47
N ARG A 238 6.83 -2.09 22.44
CA ARG A 238 7.19 -1.28 23.62
C ARG A 238 6.12 -1.31 24.70
N GLU A 239 4.84 -1.19 24.32
CA GLU A 239 3.74 -1.23 25.30
C GLU A 239 3.53 -2.65 25.86
N ALA A 240 3.67 -3.69 25.04
CA ALA A 240 3.67 -5.09 25.49
C ALA A 240 4.82 -5.39 26.48
N GLY A 241 5.99 -4.76 26.29
CA GLY A 241 7.11 -4.86 27.22
C GLY A 241 6.91 -4.18 28.57
N ARG A 242 5.84 -3.38 28.75
CA ARG A 242 5.55 -2.67 30.02
C ARG A 242 4.71 -3.49 31.02
N PHE A 243 4.22 -4.66 30.63
CA PHE A 243 3.52 -5.54 31.56
C PHE A 243 4.51 -6.15 32.55
N ALA A 244 4.20 -6.06 33.86
CA ALA A 244 5.01 -6.66 34.92
C ALA A 244 5.18 -8.17 34.70
N ASP A 245 6.33 -8.72 35.08
CA ASP A 245 6.72 -10.13 34.88
C ASP A 245 6.59 -10.65 33.42
N ARG A 246 6.48 -9.74 32.44
CA ARG A 246 6.30 -10.04 31.00
C ARG A 246 5.06 -10.86 30.67
N THR A 247 4.07 -10.94 31.55
CA THR A 247 2.79 -11.62 31.28
C THR A 247 1.81 -10.67 30.60
N ALA A 248 2.15 -10.24 29.40
CA ALA A 248 1.21 -9.52 28.54
C ALA A 248 -0.03 -10.40 28.25
N PRO A 249 -1.21 -9.81 27.99
CA PRO A 249 -2.40 -10.56 27.62
C PRO A 249 -2.12 -11.50 26.44
N PRO A 250 -2.70 -12.72 26.40
CA PRO A 250 -2.37 -13.73 25.38
C PRO A 250 -2.50 -13.21 23.95
N LEU A 251 -3.55 -12.44 23.65
CA LEU A 251 -3.72 -11.80 22.35
C LEU A 251 -2.54 -10.89 22.00
N LEU A 252 -2.15 -9.99 22.92
CA LEU A 252 -1.05 -9.05 22.69
C LEU A 252 0.30 -9.77 22.55
N ALA A 253 0.59 -10.73 23.44
CA ALA A 253 1.80 -11.53 23.40
C ALA A 253 1.86 -12.36 22.10
N GLY A 254 0.73 -12.96 21.71
CA GLY A 254 0.57 -13.70 20.46
C GLY A 254 0.83 -12.82 19.24
N THR A 255 0.26 -11.61 19.19
CA THR A 255 0.46 -10.67 18.09
C THR A 255 1.92 -10.25 17.98
N VAL A 256 2.57 -9.87 19.09
CA VAL A 256 4.00 -9.51 19.08
C VAL A 256 4.86 -10.70 18.66
N GLY A 257 4.57 -11.89 19.17
CA GLY A 257 5.31 -13.12 18.82
C GLY A 257 5.12 -13.55 17.37
N LEU A 258 3.91 -13.38 16.81
CA LEU A 258 3.62 -13.65 15.41
C LEU A 258 4.43 -12.71 14.52
N TYR A 259 4.36 -11.40 14.75
CA TYR A 259 5.13 -10.44 13.96
C TYR A 259 6.64 -10.58 14.12
N ALA A 260 7.14 -11.01 15.29
CA ALA A 260 8.55 -11.34 15.43
C ALA A 260 8.97 -12.55 14.58
N ALA A 261 8.08 -13.54 14.39
CA ALA A 261 8.33 -14.65 13.48
C ALA A 261 8.25 -14.21 12.00
N LEU A 262 7.38 -13.25 11.68
CA LEU A 262 7.21 -12.71 10.33
C LEU A 262 8.33 -11.74 9.93
N ASP A 263 8.96 -11.04 10.88
CA ASP A 263 10.13 -10.17 10.61
C ASP A 263 11.35 -10.98 10.11
N ASP A 264 11.43 -12.28 10.43
CA ASP A 264 12.46 -13.20 9.92
C ASP A 264 11.82 -14.48 9.34
N PRO A 265 11.20 -14.34 8.16
CA PRO A 265 10.42 -15.42 7.56
C PRO A 265 11.31 -16.55 7.07
N GLU A 266 12.56 -16.30 6.69
CA GLU A 266 13.51 -17.34 6.31
C GLU A 266 13.81 -18.31 7.46
N THR A 267 14.10 -17.77 8.65
CA THR A 267 14.28 -18.59 9.86
C THR A 267 12.99 -19.32 10.22
N THR A 268 11.84 -18.65 10.12
CA THR A 268 10.54 -19.24 10.41
C THR A 268 10.20 -20.39 9.45
N ILE A 269 10.38 -20.20 8.14
CA ILE A 269 10.23 -21.22 7.09
C ILE A 269 11.16 -22.40 7.36
N GLY A 270 12.43 -22.14 7.69
CA GLY A 270 13.39 -23.18 8.06
C GLY A 270 12.89 -24.05 9.23
N ARG A 271 12.47 -23.41 10.32
CA ARG A 271 11.95 -24.10 11.52
C ARG A 271 10.69 -24.90 11.24
N ILE A 272 9.74 -24.35 10.49
CA ILE A 272 8.49 -25.03 10.10
C ILE A 272 8.81 -26.24 9.22
N SER A 273 9.77 -26.10 8.30
CA SER A 273 10.18 -27.19 7.41
C SER A 273 10.81 -28.37 8.17
N GLU A 274 11.40 -28.13 9.34
CA GLU A 274 12.12 -29.11 10.16
C GLU A 274 11.30 -29.68 11.31
N SER A 275 10.27 -28.98 11.79
CA SER A 275 9.57 -29.33 13.03
C SER A 275 8.06 -29.14 12.91
N SER A 276 7.30 -30.23 13.11
CA SER A 276 5.84 -30.16 13.27
C SER A 276 5.42 -29.29 14.45
N GLY A 277 6.20 -29.30 15.54
CA GLY A 277 5.96 -28.48 16.71
C GLY A 277 6.04 -26.98 16.44
N ALA A 278 6.95 -26.54 15.56
CA ALA A 278 7.06 -25.13 15.17
C ALA A 278 5.82 -24.67 14.37
N TRP A 279 5.34 -25.52 13.46
CA TRP A 279 4.11 -25.26 12.70
C TRP A 279 2.87 -25.21 13.60
N GLU A 280 2.71 -26.20 14.49
CA GLU A 280 1.59 -26.22 15.44
C GLU A 280 1.59 -25.00 16.37
N GLN A 281 2.76 -24.54 16.82
CA GLN A 281 2.87 -23.34 17.65
C GLN A 281 2.39 -22.09 16.93
N LEU A 282 2.70 -21.97 15.63
CA LEU A 282 2.26 -20.84 14.82
C LEU A 282 0.74 -20.87 14.61
N GLN A 283 0.17 -22.03 14.31
CA GLN A 283 -1.29 -22.20 14.17
C GLN A 283 -2.05 -21.97 15.49
N LYS A 284 -1.45 -22.37 16.62
CA LYS A 284 -2.03 -22.19 17.97
C LYS A 284 -1.80 -20.78 18.54
N ASN A 285 -1.07 -19.90 17.83
CA ASN A 285 -0.82 -18.53 18.26
C ASN A 285 -2.15 -17.78 18.51
N ALA A 286 -2.21 -17.03 19.61
CA ALA A 286 -3.44 -16.32 20.01
C ALA A 286 -3.90 -15.28 18.98
N ALA A 287 -3.00 -14.61 18.26
CA ALA A 287 -3.36 -13.66 17.21
C ALA A 287 -3.98 -14.35 16.00
N VAL A 288 -3.44 -15.51 15.60
CA VAL A 288 -3.98 -16.33 14.52
C VAL A 288 -5.38 -16.82 14.87
N ARG A 289 -5.57 -17.34 16.08
CA ARG A 289 -6.89 -17.82 16.54
C ARG A 289 -7.92 -16.70 16.66
N PHE A 290 -7.46 -15.51 17.04
CA PHE A 290 -8.29 -14.33 17.19
C PHE A 290 -8.79 -13.81 15.83
N ASP A 291 -7.98 -13.90 14.78
CA ASP A 291 -8.27 -13.33 13.47
C ASP A 291 -7.84 -14.29 12.34
N PRO A 292 -8.47 -15.48 12.24
CA PRO A 292 -7.99 -16.51 11.33
C PRO A 292 -8.09 -16.08 9.87
N ASP A 293 -9.17 -15.41 9.48
CA ASP A 293 -9.41 -14.98 8.10
C ASP A 293 -8.30 -14.06 7.57
N LEU A 294 -7.65 -13.29 8.45
CA LEU A 294 -6.54 -12.42 8.09
C LEU A 294 -5.22 -13.18 7.90
N TYR A 295 -4.93 -14.14 8.79
CA TYR A 295 -3.60 -14.77 8.84
C TYR A 295 -3.52 -16.11 8.13
N LEU A 296 -4.64 -16.80 7.87
CA LEU A 296 -4.64 -18.15 7.29
C LEU A 296 -3.93 -18.18 5.94
N ASP A 297 -4.21 -17.25 5.04
CA ASP A 297 -3.55 -17.20 3.72
C ASP A 297 -2.03 -16.98 3.84
N TYR A 298 -1.58 -16.14 4.78
CA TYR A 298 -0.16 -15.97 5.05
C TYR A 298 0.49 -17.21 5.64
N LEU A 299 -0.19 -17.89 6.56
CA LEU A 299 0.31 -19.14 7.13
C LEU A 299 0.40 -20.21 6.05
N ASP A 300 -0.60 -20.32 5.18
CA ASP A 300 -0.58 -21.25 4.05
C ASP A 300 0.52 -20.89 3.04
N ARG A 301 0.80 -19.60 2.83
CA ARG A 301 1.95 -19.13 2.04
C ARG A 301 3.29 -19.55 2.66
N LEU A 302 3.47 -19.36 3.97
CA LEU A 302 4.68 -19.82 4.68
C LEU A 302 4.83 -21.34 4.64
N ARG A 303 3.72 -22.07 4.78
CA ARG A 303 3.67 -23.54 4.64
C ARG A 303 4.12 -23.96 3.25
N PHE A 304 3.59 -23.31 2.21
CA PHE A 304 3.97 -23.56 0.82
C PHE A 304 5.46 -23.32 0.59
N GLU A 305 6.02 -22.19 1.06
CA GLU A 305 7.45 -21.89 0.95
C GLU A 305 8.33 -22.90 1.73
N ALA A 306 7.88 -23.36 2.90
CA ALA A 306 8.57 -24.42 3.65
C ALA A 306 8.60 -25.75 2.90
N VAL A 307 7.53 -26.07 2.15
CA VAL A 307 7.49 -27.22 1.26
C VAL A 307 8.48 -27.03 0.11
N LEU A 308 8.45 -25.88 -0.58
CA LEU A 308 9.36 -25.60 -1.70
C LEU A 308 10.82 -25.65 -1.30
N ARG A 309 11.19 -25.11 -0.13
CA ARG A 309 12.56 -25.17 0.40
C ARG A 309 13.06 -26.62 0.54
N ARG A 310 12.18 -27.55 0.90
CA ARG A 310 12.50 -28.98 1.07
C ARG A 310 12.60 -29.72 -0.26
N THR A 311 11.80 -29.35 -1.25
CA THR A 311 11.65 -30.11 -2.49
C THR A 311 12.46 -29.57 -3.66
N ARG A 312 12.64 -28.25 -3.78
CA ARG A 312 13.41 -27.61 -4.89
C ARG A 312 14.79 -28.24 -5.15
N PRO A 313 15.58 -28.68 -4.16
CA PRO A 313 16.89 -29.29 -4.43
C PRO A 313 16.83 -30.67 -5.12
N HIS A 314 15.67 -31.34 -5.13
CA HIS A 314 15.59 -32.76 -5.49
C HIS A 314 14.36 -33.17 -6.33
N GLY A 315 13.31 -32.35 -6.38
CA GLY A 315 12.08 -32.62 -7.15
C GLY A 315 11.25 -33.81 -6.65
N ASP A 316 11.57 -34.37 -5.47
CA ASP A 316 10.93 -35.59 -4.95
C ASP A 316 9.76 -35.25 -3.99
N PRO A 317 8.50 -35.56 -4.37
CA PRO A 317 7.32 -35.34 -3.53
C PRO A 317 7.39 -36.08 -2.19
N GLU A 318 8.05 -37.23 -2.11
CA GLU A 318 8.09 -38.05 -0.88
C GLU A 318 8.88 -37.41 0.25
N ARG A 319 9.69 -36.39 -0.07
CA ARG A 319 10.48 -35.63 0.91
C ARG A 319 9.67 -34.54 1.62
N ILE A 320 8.42 -34.31 1.21
CA ILE A 320 7.51 -33.37 1.85
C ILE A 320 6.99 -33.98 3.17
N PRO A 321 7.27 -33.38 4.34
CA PRO A 321 6.75 -33.88 5.61
C PRO A 321 5.22 -33.84 5.66
N ALA A 322 4.61 -34.89 6.25
CA ALA A 322 3.15 -35.00 6.37
C ALA A 322 2.51 -33.85 7.15
N HIS A 323 3.24 -33.22 8.09
CA HIS A 323 2.73 -32.07 8.84
C HIS A 323 2.60 -30.79 8.02
N LEU A 324 3.24 -30.71 6.85
CA LEU A 324 3.13 -29.56 5.93
C LEU A 324 2.11 -29.82 4.82
N CYS A 325 2.05 -31.06 4.34
CA CYS A 325 1.16 -31.44 3.25
C CYS A 325 0.82 -32.93 3.35
N GLU A 326 -0.48 -33.23 3.30
CA GLU A 326 -0.95 -34.61 3.27
C GLU A 326 -0.42 -35.34 2.03
N PRO A 327 -0.08 -36.63 2.11
CA PRO A 327 0.51 -37.37 1.00
C PRO A 327 -0.27 -37.25 -0.32
N ALA A 328 -1.60 -37.25 -0.25
CA ALA A 328 -2.48 -37.13 -1.41
C ALA A 328 -2.39 -35.76 -2.13
N GLN A 329 -1.95 -34.70 -1.44
CA GLN A 329 -1.93 -33.33 -1.96
C GLN A 329 -0.55 -32.90 -2.48
N ARG A 330 0.51 -33.68 -2.21
CA ARG A 330 1.90 -33.36 -2.55
C ARG A 330 2.13 -33.12 -4.04
N ALA A 331 1.55 -33.98 -4.88
CA ALA A 331 1.69 -33.87 -6.33
C ALA A 331 1.02 -32.59 -6.87
N ALA A 332 -0.17 -32.25 -6.35
CA ALA A 332 -0.87 -31.03 -6.74
C ALA A 332 -0.10 -29.76 -6.32
N LEU A 333 0.50 -29.77 -5.12
CA LEU A 333 1.31 -28.64 -4.64
C LEU A 333 2.54 -28.41 -5.52
N LEU A 334 3.26 -29.47 -5.91
CA LEU A 334 4.41 -29.34 -6.80
C LEU A 334 4.01 -28.93 -8.21
N ALA A 335 2.90 -29.47 -8.75
CA ALA A 335 2.36 -29.04 -10.03
C ALA A 335 1.98 -27.54 -10.02
N PHE A 336 1.44 -27.04 -8.90
CA PHE A 336 1.18 -25.61 -8.72
C PHE A 336 2.48 -24.79 -8.69
N ALA A 337 3.53 -25.29 -8.02
CA ALA A 337 4.83 -24.63 -7.99
C ALA A 337 5.46 -24.51 -9.39
N ASP A 338 5.43 -25.58 -10.18
CA ASP A 338 5.90 -25.58 -11.57
C ASP A 338 5.05 -24.63 -12.44
N SER A 339 3.77 -24.51 -12.12
CA SER A 339 2.84 -23.61 -12.81
C SER A 339 3.14 -22.14 -12.58
N LEU A 340 3.68 -21.76 -11.42
CA LEU A 340 4.11 -20.37 -11.15
C LEU A 340 5.22 -19.90 -12.11
N GLU A 341 6.01 -20.83 -12.64
CA GLU A 341 7.11 -20.54 -13.58
C GLU A 341 6.67 -20.65 -15.06
N THR A 342 5.56 -21.33 -15.34
CA THR A 342 5.19 -21.76 -16.70
C THR A 342 3.85 -21.24 -17.20
N LEU A 343 2.89 -20.96 -16.31
CA LEU A 343 1.59 -20.44 -16.71
C LEU A 343 1.65 -18.92 -16.90
N GLY A 344 1.26 -18.49 -18.09
CA GLY A 344 1.32 -17.09 -18.51
C GLY A 344 -0.04 -16.42 -18.70
N THR A 345 -1.15 -17.17 -18.65
CA THR A 345 -2.48 -16.64 -19.00
C THR A 345 -3.52 -16.81 -17.89
N ALA A 346 -4.49 -15.89 -17.83
CA ALA A 346 -5.57 -15.93 -16.84
C ALA A 346 -6.47 -17.17 -16.98
N GLU A 347 -6.68 -17.66 -18.21
CA GLU A 347 -7.44 -18.89 -18.47
C GLU A 347 -6.76 -20.12 -17.86
N GLN A 348 -5.43 -20.22 -17.97
CA GLN A 348 -4.66 -21.31 -17.38
C GLN A 348 -4.77 -21.29 -15.84
N TRP A 349 -4.71 -20.11 -15.23
CA TRP A 349 -4.88 -19.95 -13.78
C TRP A 349 -6.32 -20.23 -13.33
N THR A 350 -7.33 -19.87 -14.13
CA THR A 350 -8.73 -20.21 -13.84
C THR A 350 -8.95 -21.73 -13.88
N ALA A 351 -8.40 -22.41 -14.90
CA ALA A 351 -8.47 -23.87 -14.97
C ALA A 351 -7.74 -24.55 -13.80
N MET A 352 -6.60 -24.00 -13.35
CA MET A 352 -5.91 -24.48 -12.14
C MET A 352 -6.76 -24.28 -10.88
N ALA A 353 -7.46 -23.15 -10.76
CA ALA A 353 -8.36 -22.89 -9.64
C ALA A 353 -9.48 -23.94 -9.57
N ASP A 354 -10.09 -24.26 -10.71
CA ASP A 354 -11.16 -25.25 -10.83
C ASP A 354 -10.68 -26.68 -10.53
N ALA A 355 -9.43 -27.00 -10.90
CA ALA A 355 -8.82 -28.31 -10.66
C ALA A 355 -8.27 -28.49 -9.22
N SER A 356 -8.00 -27.41 -8.49
CA SER A 356 -7.40 -27.48 -7.16
C SER A 356 -8.41 -27.84 -6.07
N GLU A 357 -8.13 -28.89 -5.31
CA GLU A 357 -8.87 -29.24 -4.09
C GLU A 357 -8.39 -28.47 -2.84
N ASP A 358 -7.16 -27.92 -2.86
CA ASP A 358 -6.65 -27.09 -1.76
C ASP A 358 -7.28 -25.68 -1.85
N PRO A 359 -7.99 -25.21 -0.80
CA PRO A 359 -8.66 -23.91 -0.81
C PRO A 359 -7.72 -22.72 -0.97
N PHE A 360 -6.51 -22.79 -0.43
CA PHE A 360 -5.51 -21.72 -0.55
C PHE A 360 -4.96 -21.65 -1.97
N LEU A 361 -4.56 -22.79 -2.55
CA LEU A 361 -4.08 -22.83 -3.94
C LEU A 361 -5.16 -22.39 -4.94
N ARG A 362 -6.43 -22.72 -4.66
CA ARG A 362 -7.57 -22.23 -5.46
C ARG A 362 -7.69 -20.71 -5.39
N ARG A 363 -7.71 -20.11 -4.19
CA ARG A 363 -7.77 -18.65 -4.02
C ARG A 363 -6.59 -17.95 -4.67
N TRP A 364 -5.39 -18.50 -4.52
CA TRP A 364 -4.20 -17.97 -5.14
C TRP A 364 -4.27 -18.02 -6.67
N SER A 365 -4.74 -19.14 -7.24
CA SER A 365 -4.96 -19.25 -8.69
C SER A 365 -5.94 -18.20 -9.22
N VAL A 366 -7.06 -17.98 -8.52
CA VAL A 366 -8.03 -16.93 -8.88
C VAL A 366 -7.38 -15.55 -8.84
N HIS A 367 -6.62 -15.25 -7.78
CA HIS A 367 -5.91 -13.98 -7.66
C HIS A 367 -4.93 -13.74 -8.82
N LEU A 368 -4.16 -14.76 -9.20
CA LEU A 368 -3.23 -14.67 -10.33
C LEU A 368 -3.97 -14.46 -11.66
N ALA A 369 -5.12 -15.10 -11.86
CA ALA A 369 -5.96 -14.88 -13.03
C ALA A 369 -6.47 -13.43 -13.09
N GLU A 370 -7.04 -12.93 -11.99
CA GLU A 370 -7.57 -11.56 -11.89
C GLU A 370 -6.47 -10.51 -12.10
N ASP A 371 -5.29 -10.71 -11.51
CA ASP A 371 -4.16 -9.78 -11.65
C ASP A 371 -3.60 -9.77 -13.08
N LEU A 372 -3.49 -10.94 -13.73
CA LEU A 372 -3.09 -11.01 -15.13
C LEU A 372 -4.12 -10.36 -16.06
N ASP A 373 -5.41 -10.57 -15.82
CA ASP A 373 -6.49 -9.91 -16.58
C ASP A 373 -6.46 -8.40 -16.41
N ALA A 374 -6.25 -7.91 -15.17
CA ALA A 374 -6.12 -6.48 -14.90
C ALA A 374 -4.89 -5.88 -15.60
N ARG A 375 -3.74 -6.58 -15.55
CA ARG A 375 -2.52 -6.18 -16.27
C ARG A 375 -2.74 -6.17 -17.79
N LEU A 376 -3.37 -7.19 -18.34
CA LEU A 376 -3.67 -7.28 -19.77
C LEU A 376 -4.66 -6.19 -20.22
N ALA A 377 -5.69 -5.90 -19.42
CA ALA A 377 -6.63 -4.82 -19.69
C ALA A 377 -5.93 -3.44 -19.68
N LEU A 378 -5.01 -3.21 -18.75
CA LEU A 378 -4.19 -2.00 -18.74
C LEU A 378 -3.32 -1.92 -20.00
N ARG A 379 -2.62 -2.99 -20.37
CA ARG A 379 -1.81 -3.06 -21.58
C ARG A 379 -2.61 -2.79 -22.85
N ARG A 380 -3.83 -3.35 -22.96
CA ARG A 380 -4.75 -3.08 -24.09
C ARG A 380 -5.09 -1.59 -24.19
N ARG A 381 -5.31 -0.94 -23.05
CA ARG A 381 -5.60 0.50 -23.01
C ARG A 381 -4.40 1.32 -23.47
N GLU A 382 -3.24 1.08 -22.88
CA GLU A 382 -1.98 1.76 -23.23
C GLU A 382 -1.62 1.56 -24.70
N PHE A 383 -1.81 0.34 -25.22
CA PHE A 383 -1.61 0.03 -26.63
C PHE A 383 -2.61 0.75 -27.53
N SER A 384 -3.88 0.86 -27.13
CA SER A 384 -4.90 1.58 -27.90
C SER A 384 -4.57 3.08 -28.04
N ASP A 385 -4.04 3.69 -26.99
CA ASP A 385 -3.59 5.08 -27.02
C ASP A 385 -2.36 5.21 -27.94
N THR A 386 -1.35 4.35 -27.75
CA THR A 386 -0.14 4.29 -28.60
C THR A 386 -0.47 4.06 -30.08
N TRP A 387 -1.47 3.21 -30.34
CA TRP A 387 -1.97 2.93 -31.68
C TRP A 387 -2.60 4.17 -32.30
N THR A 388 -3.41 4.92 -31.55
CA THR A 388 -4.03 6.16 -32.01
C THR A 388 -2.97 7.21 -32.37
N ASP A 389 -1.93 7.34 -31.55
CA ASP A 389 -0.80 8.22 -31.80
C ASP A 389 0.01 7.79 -33.03
N CYS A 390 0.29 6.49 -33.19
CA CYS A 390 0.92 5.93 -34.39
C CYS A 390 0.12 6.30 -35.64
N ARG A 391 -1.22 6.17 -35.60
CA ARG A 391 -2.08 6.49 -36.73
C ARG A 391 -2.03 7.97 -37.10
N ALA A 392 -2.10 8.86 -36.11
CA ALA A 392 -1.98 10.29 -36.34
C ALA A 392 -0.60 10.65 -36.93
N ALA A 393 0.46 10.02 -36.44
CA ALA A 393 1.82 10.21 -36.93
C ALA A 393 2.01 9.70 -38.38
N VAL A 394 1.40 8.57 -38.75
CA VAL A 394 1.34 8.09 -40.15
C VAL A 394 0.64 9.13 -41.03
N THR A 395 -0.56 9.59 -40.66
CA THR A 395 -1.30 10.58 -41.47
C THR A 395 -0.50 11.89 -41.63
N ALA A 396 0.18 12.35 -40.58
CA ALA A 396 1.05 13.52 -40.66
C ALA A 396 2.24 13.28 -41.60
N LEU A 397 2.87 12.10 -41.53
CA LEU A 397 3.97 11.73 -42.42
C LEU A 397 3.50 11.65 -43.88
N GLU A 398 2.34 11.05 -44.15
CA GLU A 398 1.76 11.02 -45.51
C GLU A 398 1.47 12.42 -46.07
N ALA A 399 1.02 13.36 -45.23
CA ALA A 399 0.78 14.73 -45.63
C ALA A 399 2.10 15.43 -46.04
N ASP A 400 3.16 15.25 -45.26
CA ASP A 400 4.48 15.80 -45.56
C ASP A 400 5.10 15.16 -46.82
N VAL A 401 4.91 13.84 -47.02
CA VAL A 401 5.31 13.12 -48.25
C VAL A 401 4.62 13.71 -49.46
N LYS A 402 3.29 13.90 -49.41
CA LYS A 402 2.51 14.48 -50.52
C LYS A 402 2.88 15.92 -50.82
N ALA A 403 3.27 16.68 -49.80
CA ALA A 403 3.72 18.07 -49.94
C ALA A 403 5.19 18.19 -50.40
N GLY A 404 5.94 17.09 -50.44
CA GLY A 404 7.37 17.10 -50.80
C GLY A 404 8.27 17.72 -49.72
N TYR A 405 7.84 17.75 -48.46
CA TYR A 405 8.62 18.30 -47.35
C TYR A 405 9.65 17.30 -46.80
N ASP A 406 10.68 17.80 -46.11
CA ASP A 406 11.60 16.96 -45.35
C ASP A 406 10.88 16.40 -44.11
N TRP A 407 10.60 15.11 -44.14
CA TRP A 407 9.86 14.41 -43.09
C TRP A 407 10.73 13.55 -42.16
N SER A 408 12.06 13.73 -42.17
CA SER A 408 13.01 12.87 -41.44
C SER A 408 12.77 12.79 -39.94
N GLU A 409 12.40 13.92 -39.33
CA GLU A 409 12.08 13.97 -37.90
C GLU A 409 10.81 13.18 -37.59
N ARG A 410 9.77 13.34 -38.40
CA ARG A 410 8.52 12.59 -38.26
C ARG A 410 8.71 11.10 -38.52
N TRP A 411 9.52 10.74 -39.51
CA TRP A 411 9.87 9.34 -39.77
C TRP A 411 10.59 8.71 -38.57
N ARG A 412 11.57 9.41 -37.96
CA ARG A 412 12.26 8.90 -36.76
C ARG A 412 11.30 8.73 -35.59
N ALA A 413 10.45 9.73 -35.37
CA ALA A 413 9.45 9.67 -34.30
C ALA A 413 8.47 8.50 -34.50
N LEU A 414 7.94 8.33 -35.70
CA LEU A 414 7.03 7.23 -36.03
C LEU A 414 7.72 5.86 -35.95
N HIS A 415 8.92 5.73 -36.49
CA HIS A 415 9.71 4.50 -36.45
C HIS A 415 10.01 4.09 -35.00
N GLY A 416 10.46 5.03 -34.17
CA GLY A 416 10.70 4.81 -32.75
C GLY A 416 9.43 4.44 -31.97
N MET A 417 8.30 5.09 -32.27
CA MET A 417 7.01 4.77 -31.66
C MET A 417 6.52 3.37 -32.05
N ALA A 418 6.58 3.01 -33.33
CA ALA A 418 6.12 1.72 -33.83
C ALA A 418 6.99 0.56 -33.33
N THR A 419 8.32 0.73 -33.33
CA THR A 419 9.25 -0.28 -32.78
C THR A 419 9.11 -0.39 -31.26
N GLY A 420 9.05 0.73 -30.54
CA GLY A 420 8.82 0.74 -29.10
C GLY A 420 7.48 0.09 -28.70
N ALA A 421 6.42 0.28 -29.49
CA ALA A 421 5.14 -0.39 -29.29
C ALA A 421 5.25 -1.91 -29.50
N LEU A 422 5.95 -2.36 -30.55
CA LEU A 422 6.17 -3.79 -30.80
C LEU A 422 7.00 -4.44 -29.69
N ASP A 423 8.03 -3.76 -29.20
CA ASP A 423 8.88 -4.26 -28.13
C ASP A 423 8.14 -4.31 -26.79
N THR A 424 7.29 -3.31 -26.50
CA THR A 424 6.58 -3.20 -25.23
C THR A 424 5.36 -4.12 -25.14
N TYR A 425 4.58 -4.23 -26.23
CA TYR A 425 3.27 -4.91 -26.22
C TYR A 425 3.25 -6.19 -27.06
N GLY A 426 4.27 -6.45 -27.87
CA GLY A 426 4.24 -7.50 -28.87
C GLY A 426 4.16 -8.91 -28.29
N ALA A 427 4.74 -9.16 -27.12
CA ALA A 427 4.62 -10.45 -26.43
C ALA A 427 3.24 -10.59 -25.76
N ASP A 428 2.84 -9.60 -24.96
CA ASP A 428 1.61 -9.63 -24.15
C ASP A 428 0.32 -9.71 -25.01
N LEU A 429 0.32 -9.05 -26.17
CA LEU A 429 -0.88 -8.90 -27.02
C LEU A 429 -0.84 -9.75 -28.30
N ALA A 430 0.18 -10.60 -28.50
CA ALA A 430 0.32 -11.41 -29.72
C ALA A 430 -0.85 -12.38 -29.94
N GLU A 431 -1.37 -12.95 -28.86
CA GLU A 431 -2.44 -13.94 -28.89
C GLU A 431 -3.84 -13.31 -28.85
N ASP A 432 -3.94 -12.00 -28.61
CA ASP A 432 -5.21 -11.30 -28.58
C ASP A 432 -5.76 -11.13 -30.01
N PRO A 433 -6.91 -11.76 -30.36
CA PRO A 433 -7.44 -11.71 -31.72
C PRO A 433 -7.85 -10.30 -32.15
N THR A 434 -8.15 -9.40 -31.20
CA THR A 434 -8.53 -8.01 -31.49
C THR A 434 -7.32 -7.11 -31.72
N GLN A 435 -6.18 -7.40 -31.08
CA GLN A 435 -4.98 -6.57 -31.18
C GLN A 435 -3.96 -7.12 -32.18
N ARG A 436 -3.96 -8.44 -32.44
CA ARG A 436 -3.06 -9.08 -33.39
C ARG A 436 -3.03 -8.43 -34.78
N PRO A 437 -4.16 -8.08 -35.42
CA PRO A 437 -4.14 -7.36 -36.69
C PRO A 437 -3.43 -5.99 -36.62
N ARG A 438 -3.53 -5.29 -35.48
CA ARG A 438 -2.86 -4.00 -35.26
C ARG A 438 -1.35 -4.18 -35.06
N LEU A 439 -0.94 -5.22 -34.34
CA LEU A 439 0.48 -5.57 -34.22
C LEU A 439 1.09 -5.99 -35.56
N ASP A 440 0.37 -6.79 -36.35
CA ASP A 440 0.80 -7.18 -37.70
C ASP A 440 0.92 -5.95 -38.61
N TYR A 441 0.00 -4.99 -38.48
CA TYR A 441 0.11 -3.70 -39.15
C TYR A 441 1.36 -2.92 -38.70
N LEU A 442 1.64 -2.81 -37.40
CA LEU A 442 2.86 -2.12 -36.93
C LEU A 442 4.12 -2.78 -37.47
N ARG A 443 4.17 -4.12 -37.58
CA ARG A 443 5.28 -4.83 -38.23
C ARG A 443 5.40 -4.46 -39.70
N ALA A 444 4.29 -4.44 -40.43
CA ALA A 444 4.25 -4.04 -41.84
C ALA A 444 4.65 -2.56 -42.02
N LEU A 445 4.25 -1.68 -41.09
CA LEU A 445 4.62 -0.28 -41.07
C LEU A 445 6.13 -0.11 -40.86
N VAL A 446 6.72 -0.79 -39.87
CA VAL A 446 8.18 -0.76 -39.67
C VAL A 446 8.91 -1.27 -40.90
N ALA A 447 8.47 -2.39 -41.48
CA ALA A 447 9.04 -2.91 -42.73
C ALA A 447 8.93 -1.91 -43.89
N ALA A 448 7.78 -1.24 -44.04
CA ALA A 448 7.57 -0.20 -45.04
C ALA A 448 8.48 1.01 -44.80
N LEU A 449 8.58 1.49 -43.56
CA LEU A 449 9.47 2.61 -43.19
C LEU A 449 10.93 2.30 -43.50
N GLU A 450 11.37 1.04 -43.33
CA GLU A 450 12.74 0.59 -43.55
C GLU A 450 13.05 0.14 -44.99
N ALA A 451 12.03 0.00 -45.84
CA ALA A 451 12.19 -0.49 -47.21
C ALA A 451 13.19 0.36 -48.02
N PRO A 452 14.12 -0.26 -48.77
CA PRO A 452 15.00 0.44 -49.70
C PRO A 452 14.21 1.17 -50.80
N ARG A 453 14.69 2.35 -51.21
CA ARG A 453 14.07 3.18 -52.26
C ARG A 453 15.13 3.69 -53.25
N PRO A 454 14.79 3.86 -54.53
CA PRO A 454 15.75 4.33 -55.54
C PRO A 454 16.08 5.82 -55.33
N LEU A 455 17.37 6.15 -55.19
CA LEU A 455 17.86 7.52 -55.12
C LEU A 455 18.63 7.89 -56.39
N ALA A 456 18.06 8.73 -57.25
CA ALA A 456 18.76 9.17 -58.46
C ALA A 456 19.87 10.17 -58.11
N VAL A 457 21.13 9.80 -58.37
CA VAL A 457 22.32 10.63 -58.17
C VAL A 457 22.80 11.12 -59.53
N GLN A 458 22.69 12.43 -59.77
CA GLN A 458 22.92 13.07 -61.07
C GLN A 458 24.33 13.64 -61.23
N ARG A 459 24.94 14.07 -60.12
CA ARG A 459 26.24 14.74 -60.14
C ARG A 459 26.95 14.53 -58.81
N VAL A 460 28.28 14.45 -58.86
CA VAL A 460 29.13 14.61 -57.68
C VAL A 460 30.03 15.83 -57.85
N THR A 461 30.27 16.53 -56.75
CA THR A 461 31.33 17.52 -56.59
C THR A 461 32.29 17.00 -55.52
N VAL A 462 33.55 16.80 -55.88
CA VAL A 462 34.62 16.48 -54.94
C VAL A 462 35.45 17.73 -54.70
N ARG A 463 35.71 18.04 -53.43
CA ARG A 463 36.68 19.03 -53.00
C ARG A 463 37.76 18.36 -52.19
N LEU A 464 39.03 18.60 -52.50
CA LEU A 464 40.15 18.12 -51.71
C LEU A 464 40.96 19.30 -51.20
N ASP A 465 41.55 19.16 -50.02
CA ASP A 465 42.49 20.13 -49.47
C ASP A 465 43.76 20.20 -50.34
N GLN A 466 44.46 21.33 -50.29
CA GLN A 466 45.57 21.64 -51.19
C GLN A 466 46.72 20.61 -51.14
N ASP A 467 46.95 20.00 -49.98
CA ASP A 467 48.01 19.04 -49.70
C ASP A 467 47.71 17.60 -50.18
N ARG A 468 46.50 17.36 -50.72
CA ARG A 468 46.09 16.01 -51.12
C ARG A 468 46.58 15.59 -52.50
N LEU A 469 46.87 16.55 -53.37
CA LEU A 469 47.36 16.32 -54.72
C LEU A 469 48.47 17.33 -55.03
N ASP A 470 49.52 16.87 -55.70
CA ASP A 470 50.64 17.72 -56.14
C ASP A 470 50.29 18.47 -57.45
N GLU A 471 49.42 17.88 -58.29
CA GLU A 471 48.98 18.45 -59.56
C GLU A 471 47.54 18.01 -59.94
N ALA A 472 46.98 18.65 -60.97
CA ALA A 472 45.67 18.30 -61.50
C ALA A 472 45.71 16.92 -62.18
N GLN A 473 44.95 15.96 -61.65
CA GLN A 473 44.94 14.57 -62.13
C GLN A 473 43.52 14.02 -62.30
N GLU A 474 43.41 12.82 -62.87
CA GLU A 474 42.16 12.07 -62.93
C GLU A 474 41.89 11.34 -61.60
N ILE A 475 40.65 11.43 -61.16
CA ILE A 475 40.16 10.75 -59.96
C ILE A 475 38.91 9.92 -60.28
N ARG A 476 38.61 8.95 -59.42
CA ARG A 476 37.39 8.13 -59.49
C ARG A 476 36.67 8.16 -58.15
N LEU A 477 35.34 8.27 -58.18
CA LEU A 477 34.50 8.10 -56.99
C LEU A 477 34.04 6.64 -56.90
N GLU A 478 34.21 6.06 -55.72
CA GLU A 478 33.68 4.76 -55.32
C GLU A 478 32.72 4.96 -54.15
N VAL A 479 31.43 4.61 -54.32
CA VAL A 479 30.45 4.62 -53.23
C VAL A 479 30.14 3.19 -52.84
N ARG A 480 30.44 2.85 -51.59
CA ARG A 480 30.20 1.53 -51.00
C ARG A 480 28.90 1.54 -50.20
N ASN A 481 28.07 0.54 -50.50
CA ASN A 481 26.91 0.15 -49.71
C ASN A 481 27.24 -1.19 -49.00
N PRO A 482 27.59 -1.16 -47.70
CA PRO A 482 28.05 -2.36 -46.99
C PRO A 482 26.96 -3.43 -46.80
N LEU A 483 25.67 -3.07 -46.81
CA LEU A 483 24.58 -4.01 -46.57
C LEU A 483 24.02 -4.64 -47.86
N ALA A 484 24.00 -3.92 -48.98
CA ALA A 484 23.55 -4.47 -50.25
C ALA A 484 24.67 -5.13 -51.08
N GLY A 485 25.93 -5.05 -50.63
CA GLY A 485 27.09 -5.53 -51.41
C GLY A 485 27.32 -4.77 -52.71
N VAL A 486 26.65 -3.61 -52.90
CA VAL A 486 26.74 -2.80 -54.11
C VAL A 486 27.88 -1.79 -53.98
N THR A 487 28.75 -1.77 -54.98
CA THR A 487 29.79 -0.74 -55.14
C THR A 487 29.52 0.02 -56.43
N LEU A 488 29.29 1.32 -56.32
CA LEU A 488 29.10 2.21 -57.46
C LEU A 488 30.42 2.90 -57.79
N LEU A 489 30.81 2.85 -59.07
CA LEU A 489 32.07 3.42 -59.55
C LEU A 489 31.79 4.46 -60.62
N SER A 490 32.40 5.64 -60.51
CA SER A 490 32.26 6.68 -61.53
C SER A 490 33.20 6.38 -62.70
N GLU A 491 32.92 6.98 -63.85
CA GLU A 491 33.98 7.18 -64.83
C GLU A 491 35.07 8.09 -64.23
N PRO A 492 36.35 7.95 -64.66
CA PRO A 492 37.40 8.89 -64.30
C PRO A 492 37.03 10.31 -64.69
N PHE A 493 37.28 11.28 -63.82
CA PHE A 493 37.07 12.69 -64.10
C PHE A 493 38.22 13.53 -63.54
N ARG A 494 38.47 14.66 -64.20
CA ARG A 494 39.60 15.52 -63.85
C ARG A 494 39.25 16.42 -62.66
N ILE A 495 40.17 16.50 -61.70
CA ILE A 495 40.14 17.49 -60.62
C ILE A 495 41.17 18.59 -60.91
N GLY A 496 40.75 19.85 -60.81
CA GLY A 496 41.58 21.02 -61.09
C GLY A 496 41.70 21.95 -59.87
N PRO A 497 42.55 22.98 -59.91
CA PRO A 497 42.69 23.92 -58.82
C PRO A 497 41.35 24.64 -58.55
N ALA A 498 40.94 24.71 -57.28
CA ALA A 498 39.78 25.48 -56.85
C ALA A 498 40.04 26.98 -57.02
N ALA A 499 38.96 27.77 -57.17
CA ALA A 499 39.02 29.22 -57.24
C ALA A 499 38.62 29.84 -55.87
N PRO A 500 39.40 30.77 -55.30
CA PRO A 500 40.69 31.28 -55.79
C PRO A 500 41.82 30.24 -55.66
N THR A 501 42.84 30.34 -56.51
CA THR A 501 43.97 29.40 -56.57
C THR A 501 44.68 29.27 -55.22
N GLY A 502 45.04 28.04 -54.83
CA GLY A 502 45.67 27.74 -53.54
C GLY A 502 44.69 27.38 -52.41
N THR A 503 43.39 27.30 -52.70
CA THR A 503 42.35 26.91 -51.75
C THR A 503 41.95 25.43 -51.84
N GLY A 504 42.68 24.62 -52.61
CA GLY A 504 42.43 23.19 -52.78
C GLY A 504 42.12 22.79 -54.22
N TRP A 505 41.52 21.61 -54.36
CA TRP A 505 41.20 20.97 -55.64
C TRP A 505 39.69 20.74 -55.76
N VAL A 506 39.12 21.00 -56.93
CA VAL A 506 37.69 20.83 -57.22
C VAL A 506 37.49 20.07 -58.51
N GLY A 507 36.56 19.13 -58.50
CA GLY A 507 36.19 18.32 -59.66
C GLY A 507 34.72 17.95 -59.60
N THR A 508 34.09 17.89 -60.76
CA THR A 508 32.68 17.52 -60.88
C THR A 508 32.53 16.44 -61.95
N ALA A 509 31.72 15.42 -61.64
CA ALA A 509 31.33 14.40 -62.60
C ALA A 509 29.81 14.29 -62.65
N THR A 510 29.27 14.10 -63.85
CA THR A 510 27.89 13.66 -64.03
C THR A 510 27.81 12.18 -63.70
N LEU A 511 26.77 11.80 -62.96
CA LEU A 511 26.49 10.43 -62.57
C LEU A 511 25.09 10.07 -63.08
N ASP A 512 24.90 8.79 -63.39
CA ASP A 512 23.58 8.24 -63.73
C ASP A 512 23.35 6.99 -62.87
N TRP A 513 23.38 7.21 -61.54
CA TRP A 513 23.20 6.14 -60.57
C TRP A 513 21.80 6.23 -59.96
N SER A 514 21.19 5.08 -59.73
CA SER A 514 19.94 4.98 -58.97
C SER A 514 20.00 3.81 -57.98
N PRO A 515 20.88 3.84 -56.96
CA PRO A 515 20.91 2.78 -55.96
C PRO A 515 19.65 2.78 -55.10
N ASP A 516 19.22 1.58 -54.72
CA ASP A 516 18.25 1.41 -53.65
C ASP A 516 18.93 1.67 -52.30
N LEU A 517 18.42 2.68 -51.57
CA LEU A 517 18.92 3.11 -50.28
C LEU A 517 17.83 2.93 -49.22
N SER A 518 18.10 2.11 -48.20
CA SER A 518 17.25 2.07 -47.00
C SER A 518 17.53 3.27 -46.09
N PRO A 519 16.52 3.84 -45.42
CA PRO A 519 16.68 4.90 -44.43
C PRO A 519 17.68 4.61 -43.30
N ARG A 520 17.93 3.34 -42.97
CA ARG A 520 18.87 2.96 -41.92
C ARG A 520 20.31 2.78 -42.42
N GLN A 521 20.51 2.88 -43.74
CA GLN A 521 21.75 2.51 -44.38
C GLN A 521 22.75 3.67 -44.44
N MET A 522 23.98 3.42 -44.00
CA MET A 522 25.10 4.36 -44.11
C MET A 522 25.84 4.15 -45.44
N LEU A 523 26.28 5.23 -46.08
CA LEU A 523 27.10 5.16 -47.30
C LEU A 523 28.54 5.56 -47.01
N THR A 524 29.51 4.92 -47.68
CA THR A 524 30.91 5.35 -47.64
C THR A 524 31.37 5.76 -49.03
N ALA A 525 31.74 7.03 -49.19
CA ALA A 525 32.31 7.57 -50.40
C ALA A 525 33.85 7.58 -50.31
N LEU A 526 34.51 6.97 -51.28
CA LEU A 526 35.95 6.91 -51.43
C LEU A 526 36.34 7.59 -52.74
N VAL A 527 37.24 8.57 -52.67
CA VAL A 527 37.84 9.18 -53.86
C VAL A 527 39.20 8.56 -54.07
N ARG A 528 39.45 8.01 -55.26
CA ARG A 528 40.72 7.36 -55.64
C ARG A 528 41.45 8.15 -56.71
N ASP A 529 42.77 8.23 -56.60
CA ASP A 529 43.64 8.76 -57.65
C ASP A 529 43.82 7.74 -58.81
N ALA A 530 44.54 8.14 -59.86
CA ALA A 530 44.84 7.29 -61.02
C ALA A 530 45.65 6.02 -60.66
N ALA A 531 46.37 6.02 -59.53
CA ALA A 531 47.09 4.86 -59.01
C ALA A 531 46.20 3.96 -58.11
N GLY A 532 44.92 4.32 -57.92
CA GLY A 532 43.97 3.60 -57.09
C GLY A 532 44.07 3.89 -55.59
N ARG A 533 44.92 4.84 -55.16
CA ARG A 533 45.06 5.22 -53.74
C ARG A 533 43.88 6.08 -53.30
N THR A 534 43.35 5.82 -52.12
CA THR A 534 42.28 6.64 -51.55
C THR A 534 42.84 7.99 -51.09
N VAL A 535 42.39 9.07 -51.72
CA VAL A 535 42.79 10.45 -51.38
C VAL A 535 41.79 11.16 -50.48
N LEU A 536 40.53 10.69 -50.44
CA LEU A 536 39.49 11.13 -49.51
C LEU A 536 38.56 9.97 -49.19
N GLN A 537 38.13 9.88 -47.93
CA GLN A 537 37.07 9.00 -47.47
C GLN A 537 36.07 9.80 -46.64
N VAL A 538 34.78 9.62 -46.94
CA VAL A 538 33.68 10.28 -46.25
C VAL A 538 32.60 9.27 -45.91
N GLN A 539 32.03 9.36 -44.72
CA GLN A 539 30.86 8.59 -44.31
C GLN A 539 29.62 9.49 -44.34
N VAL A 540 28.59 9.05 -45.05
CA VAL A 540 27.30 9.74 -45.09
C VAL A 540 26.38 9.03 -44.10
N PRO A 541 25.94 9.70 -43.01
CA PRO A 541 25.10 9.08 -41.99
C PRO A 541 23.74 8.69 -42.57
N SER A 542 23.11 7.67 -41.99
CA SER A 542 21.75 7.26 -42.34
C SER A 542 20.70 8.18 -41.71
N LEU A 543 19.44 8.10 -42.16
CA LEU A 543 18.34 8.87 -41.55
C LEU A 543 18.17 8.55 -40.07
N ALA A 544 18.41 7.29 -39.68
CA ALA A 544 18.40 6.86 -38.28
C ALA A 544 19.49 7.55 -37.43
N GLN A 545 20.55 8.05 -38.06
CA GLN A 545 21.68 8.75 -37.42
C GLN A 545 21.63 10.27 -37.70
N GLU A 546 20.44 10.84 -37.85
CA GLU A 546 20.22 12.28 -38.15
C GLU A 546 20.67 12.71 -39.55
N GLY A 547 21.02 11.75 -40.42
CA GLY A 547 21.30 11.91 -41.83
C GLY A 547 20.08 12.24 -42.67
N GLY A 548 19.50 13.44 -42.50
CA GLY A 548 18.36 13.90 -43.28
C GLY A 548 18.61 13.95 -44.81
N PRO A 549 17.57 14.09 -45.64
CA PRO A 549 17.64 14.37 -47.07
C PRO A 549 18.64 15.45 -47.43
N GLY A 550 18.62 16.53 -46.65
CA GLY A 550 19.49 17.68 -46.85
C GLY A 550 20.97 17.34 -46.69
N LEU A 551 21.32 16.28 -45.95
CA LEU A 551 22.72 15.84 -45.80
C LEU A 551 23.25 15.10 -47.02
N LEU A 552 22.39 14.41 -47.79
CA LEU A 552 22.79 13.80 -49.06
C LEU A 552 23.11 14.85 -50.13
N VAL A 553 22.44 16.01 -50.08
CA VAL A 553 22.64 17.11 -51.05
C VAL A 553 23.68 18.14 -50.59
N ARG A 554 24.07 18.10 -49.31
CA ARG A 554 25.12 18.96 -48.75
C ARG A 554 26.48 18.30 -48.91
N PRO A 555 27.57 19.09 -49.04
CA PRO A 555 28.92 18.54 -48.97
C PRO A 555 29.15 17.87 -47.62
N VAL A 556 29.42 16.56 -47.64
CA VAL A 556 29.81 15.81 -46.44
C VAL A 556 31.33 15.87 -46.33
N THR A 557 31.83 16.32 -45.19
CA THR A 557 33.25 16.55 -44.94
C THR A 557 33.93 15.29 -44.41
N GLY A 558 35.16 15.06 -44.85
CA GLY A 558 36.07 14.06 -44.31
C GLY A 558 37.44 14.66 -44.07
N ALA A 559 38.37 13.84 -43.58
CA ALA A 559 39.76 14.28 -43.42
C ALA A 559 40.38 14.53 -44.81
N GLY A 560 40.67 15.80 -45.13
CA GLY A 560 41.28 16.17 -46.41
C GLY A 560 40.34 16.68 -47.49
N GLY A 561 39.05 16.92 -47.20
CA GLY A 561 38.13 17.43 -48.21
C GLY A 561 36.64 17.17 -47.95
N SER A 562 35.83 17.24 -49.01
CA SER A 562 34.39 16.97 -48.96
C SER A 562 33.85 16.37 -50.26
N VAL A 563 32.73 15.66 -50.15
CA VAL A 563 31.96 15.13 -51.29
C VAL A 563 30.54 15.67 -51.19
N GLY A 564 30.09 16.37 -52.23
CA GLY A 564 28.69 16.81 -52.38
C GLY A 564 28.02 16.07 -53.52
N LEU A 565 26.89 15.41 -53.25
CA LEU A 565 26.09 14.76 -54.29
C LEU A 565 24.92 15.64 -54.67
N LYS A 566 24.60 15.70 -55.96
CA LYS A 566 23.33 16.25 -56.44
C LYS A 566 22.41 15.07 -56.68
N CYS A 567 21.40 14.94 -55.84
CA CYS A 567 20.42 13.86 -55.91
C CYS A 567 19.03 14.42 -56.18
N ASP A 568 18.19 13.63 -56.85
CA ASP A 568 16.75 13.85 -56.89
C ASP A 568 16.13 13.35 -55.58
N VAL A 569 16.20 14.22 -54.58
CA VAL A 569 15.61 13.98 -53.27
C VAL A 569 14.09 13.95 -53.35
N GLU A 570 13.46 14.80 -54.15
CA GLU A 570 11.99 14.89 -54.24
C GLU A 570 11.37 13.56 -54.67
N SER A 571 11.92 12.91 -55.69
CA SER A 571 11.45 11.59 -56.13
C SER A 571 11.69 10.49 -55.08
N TYR A 572 12.82 10.53 -54.37
CA TYR A 572 13.11 9.57 -53.30
C TYR A 572 12.10 9.71 -52.16
N TRP A 573 11.80 10.93 -51.70
CA TRP A 573 10.87 11.18 -50.59
C TRP A 573 9.42 10.93 -50.98
N GLY A 574 9.03 11.28 -52.21
CA GLY A 574 7.70 11.01 -52.75
C GLY A 574 7.41 9.52 -52.96
N SER A 575 8.43 8.65 -52.96
CA SER A 575 8.29 7.20 -53.11
C SER A 575 7.98 6.45 -51.81
N LEU A 576 7.87 7.15 -50.67
CA LEU A 576 7.43 6.53 -49.42
C LEU A 576 5.95 6.11 -49.52
N ALA A 577 5.71 4.81 -49.64
CA ALA A 577 4.39 4.20 -49.52
C ALA A 577 4.21 3.64 -48.10
N LEU A 578 3.23 4.16 -47.38
CA LEU A 578 2.81 3.64 -46.07
C LEU A 578 1.57 2.74 -46.23
N PRO A 579 1.42 1.70 -45.40
CA PRO A 579 0.25 0.83 -45.46
C PRO A 579 -1.03 1.59 -45.02
N ASP A 580 -2.15 1.35 -45.71
CA ASP A 580 -3.42 2.03 -45.43
C ASP A 580 -3.98 1.68 -44.05
N LEU A 581 -4.32 2.71 -43.29
CA LEU A 581 -4.83 2.65 -41.92
C LEU A 581 -6.35 2.37 -41.83
N GLY A 582 -7.09 2.49 -42.92
CA GLY A 582 -8.55 2.45 -42.93
C GLY A 582 -9.18 1.06 -42.80
N LEU A 583 -8.39 -0.02 -42.81
CA LEU A 583 -8.92 -1.39 -42.98
C LEU A 583 -8.79 -2.30 -41.76
N VAL A 584 -8.17 -1.86 -40.66
CA VAL A 584 -8.09 -2.66 -39.42
C VAL A 584 -9.23 -2.24 -38.48
N PHE A 585 -10.43 -2.76 -38.73
CA PHE A 585 -11.60 -2.64 -37.87
C PHE A 585 -11.89 -3.94 -37.11
#